data_AF-A0A179V278-F1
#
_entry.id   AF-A0A179V278-F1
#
_cell.length_a   1.000
_cell.length_b   1.000
_cell.length_c   1.000
_cell.angle_alpha   90.00
_cell.angle_beta   90.00
_cell.angle_gamma   90.00
#
_symmetry.space_group_name_H-M   'P 1'
#
loop_
_entity.id
_entity.type
_entity.pdbx_description
1 polymer ?
#
loop_
_entity_poly.entity_id
_entity_poly.type
_entity_poly.pdbx_seq_one_letter_code
_entity_poly.pdbx_strand_id
1 'polypeptide(L)'
;MLPEKNVGPPPIHLHIPSTQGSVDSNQSPRGDSDRSSRTDSVEPREVLAIKIARSLQAKQRKNRIPVDYNKSVLDVYKNVLRFIFTRSDSLDMLCRPWAPAGLNLPSWMRPVSDNPFATERHGVYRRVNADPLVGKPWPSPNLYRAAHSIPADWKFDPDVNESLNVQGFVLDAVRKKGSAARAGVIPSDWNTIAGWDNSSSPPPETFWRTLVGNRDFSSHKPPRH
;
A
#
# COMPACT_ATOMS: atom_id res chain seq x y z
N MET A 1 -36.39 11.13 31.87
CA MET A 1 -35.03 10.72 31.44
C MET A 1 -35.11 10.28 29.99
N LEU A 2 -34.58 11.10 29.07
CA LEU A 2 -34.51 10.82 27.64
C LEU A 2 -33.11 10.23 27.33
N PRO A 3 -32.98 9.23 26.45
CA PRO A 3 -31.67 8.73 26.04
C PRO A 3 -31.08 9.62 24.93
N GLU A 4 -29.79 9.95 25.09
CA GLU A 4 -29.01 10.73 24.15
C GLU A 4 -28.86 10.01 22.79
N LYS A 5 -29.14 10.74 21.71
CA LYS A 5 -28.83 10.34 20.34
C LYS A 5 -27.37 10.66 20.06
N ASN A 6 -26.53 9.63 19.95
CA ASN A 6 -25.18 9.75 19.39
C ASN A 6 -25.28 10.08 17.89
N VAL A 7 -25.07 11.34 17.55
CA VAL A 7 -24.94 11.82 16.17
C VAL A 7 -23.47 11.65 15.78
N GLY A 8 -23.19 10.72 14.87
CA GLY A 8 -21.86 10.57 14.25
C GLY A 8 -21.48 11.82 13.43
N PRO A 9 -20.18 12.03 13.14
CA PRO A 9 -19.73 13.21 12.44
C PRO A 9 -20.26 13.24 11.00
N PRO A 10 -20.56 14.43 10.44
CA PRO A 10 -21.14 14.55 9.11
C PRO A 10 -20.12 14.20 8.00
N PRO A 11 -20.60 13.72 6.84
CA PRO A 11 -19.73 13.33 5.74
C PRO A 11 -19.06 14.54 5.11
N ILE A 12 -17.73 14.48 4.97
CA ILE A 12 -16.92 15.50 4.32
C ILE A 12 -16.87 15.19 2.82
N HIS A 13 -17.55 16.01 2.01
CA HIS A 13 -17.45 15.98 0.56
C HIS A 13 -16.12 16.61 0.12
N LEU A 14 -15.20 15.79 -0.40
CA LEU A 14 -13.94 16.28 -1.00
C LEU A 14 -14.18 16.67 -2.46
N HIS A 15 -14.12 17.98 -2.73
CA HIS A 15 -14.12 18.54 -4.08
C HIS A 15 -12.70 18.50 -4.66
N ILE A 16 -12.51 17.80 -5.77
CA ILE A 16 -11.26 17.78 -6.54
C ILE A 16 -11.41 18.80 -7.68
N PRO A 17 -10.55 19.84 -7.80
CA PRO A 17 -10.58 20.75 -8.94
C PRO A 17 -9.83 20.16 -10.14
N SER A 18 -10.48 20.19 -11.31
CA SER A 18 -9.90 19.84 -12.60
C SER A 18 -9.16 21.05 -13.19
N THR A 19 -7.84 21.01 -13.28
CA THR A 19 -7.06 22.02 -14.02
C THR A 19 -6.88 21.57 -15.47
N GLN A 20 -7.69 22.11 -16.38
CA GLN A 20 -7.38 22.17 -17.81
C GLN A 20 -6.72 23.51 -18.11
N GLY A 21 -5.45 23.48 -18.55
CA GLY A 21 -4.74 24.65 -19.04
C GLY A 21 -5.03 24.88 -20.52
N SER A 22 -5.73 25.97 -20.82
CA SER A 22 -5.94 26.54 -22.15
C SER A 22 -4.63 27.19 -22.66
N VAL A 23 -4.31 27.01 -23.93
CA VAL A 23 -3.16 27.65 -24.60
C VAL A 23 -3.70 28.62 -25.65
N ASP A 24 -3.82 29.89 -25.30
CA ASP A 24 -4.03 30.97 -26.27
C ASP A 24 -2.67 31.56 -26.68
N SER A 25 -2.44 31.57 -27.99
CA SER A 25 -1.28 32.16 -28.64
C SER A 25 -1.66 33.56 -29.16
N ASN A 26 -0.93 34.60 -28.75
CA ASN A 26 -1.00 35.92 -29.37
C ASN A 26 0.32 36.29 -30.06
N GLN A 27 0.17 36.91 -31.22
CA GLN A 27 1.18 37.31 -32.21
C GLN A 27 1.97 38.58 -31.81
N SER A 28 3.30 38.57 -32.10
CA SER A 28 4.20 39.58 -32.76
C SER A 28 4.07 41.12 -32.53
N PRO A 29 5.03 42.00 -32.93
CA PRO A 29 6.32 41.80 -33.63
C PRO A 29 7.56 42.67 -33.19
N ARG A 30 8.73 42.28 -33.74
CA ARG A 30 9.86 43.07 -34.32
C ARG A 30 10.55 44.22 -33.54
N GLY A 31 11.88 44.11 -33.42
CA GLY A 31 12.82 45.20 -33.15
C GLY A 31 14.27 44.78 -33.47
N ASP A 32 15.02 45.68 -34.10
CA ASP A 32 16.26 45.50 -34.88
C ASP A 32 17.59 45.39 -34.11
N SER A 33 18.56 44.79 -34.84
CA SER A 33 19.99 45.10 -34.99
C SER A 33 21.02 45.11 -33.85
N ASP A 34 22.17 44.53 -34.23
CA ASP A 34 23.58 44.92 -33.95
C ASP A 34 24.45 44.16 -32.93
N ARG A 35 25.27 43.27 -33.51
CA ARG A 35 26.76 43.30 -33.53
C ARG A 35 27.57 43.10 -32.23
N SER A 36 28.04 41.85 -32.11
CA SER A 36 29.42 41.41 -31.78
C SER A 36 29.96 41.59 -30.35
N SER A 37 30.03 40.48 -29.61
CA SER A 37 31.27 40.04 -28.94
C SER A 37 31.20 38.54 -28.63
N ARG A 38 32.23 37.80 -29.07
CA ARG A 38 32.48 36.40 -28.69
C ARG A 38 32.87 36.33 -27.21
N THR A 39 32.07 35.62 -26.41
CA THR A 39 32.48 34.88 -25.19
C THR A 39 31.41 33.82 -24.87
N ASP A 40 31.88 32.58 -24.67
CA ASP A 40 31.25 31.47 -23.92
C ASP A 40 29.92 30.89 -24.37
N SER A 41 29.93 30.10 -25.46
CA SER A 41 28.82 29.22 -25.85
C SER A 41 29.04 27.76 -25.43
N VAL A 42 29.47 27.52 -24.19
CA VAL A 42 29.59 26.17 -23.59
C VAL A 42 28.32 25.76 -22.81
N GLU A 43 27.40 26.70 -22.58
CA GLU A 43 26.60 26.71 -21.34
C GLU A 43 25.14 26.14 -21.34
N PRO A 44 24.61 25.45 -22.37
CA PRO A 44 23.36 24.69 -22.17
C PRO A 44 23.55 23.18 -22.00
N ARG A 45 24.46 22.57 -22.77
CA ARG A 45 24.61 21.12 -22.85
C ARG A 45 25.47 20.56 -21.72
N GLU A 46 26.55 21.25 -21.34
CA GLU A 46 27.38 20.85 -20.21
C GLU A 46 26.65 21.02 -18.88
N VAL A 47 25.92 22.13 -18.70
CA VAL A 47 25.06 22.36 -17.54
C VAL A 47 23.97 21.29 -17.43
N LEU A 48 23.34 20.92 -18.56
CA LEU A 48 22.36 19.84 -18.60
C LEU A 48 23.00 18.48 -18.28
N ALA A 49 24.17 18.18 -18.81
CA ALA A 49 24.92 16.96 -18.53
C ALA A 49 25.33 16.87 -17.06
N ILE A 50 25.77 17.97 -16.44
CA ILE A 50 26.08 18.07 -15.01
C ILE A 50 24.82 17.84 -14.18
N LYS A 51 23.68 18.46 -14.54
CA LYS A 51 22.40 18.23 -13.86
C LYS A 51 21.96 16.76 -13.97
N ILE A 52 22.08 16.16 -15.15
CA ILE A 52 21.76 14.74 -15.37
C ILE A 52 22.71 13.87 -14.54
N ALA A 53 24.02 14.08 -14.60
CA ALA A 53 25.01 13.32 -13.84
C ALA A 53 24.78 13.43 -12.33
N ARG A 54 24.50 14.63 -11.80
CA ARG A 54 24.12 14.84 -10.40
C ARG A 54 22.82 14.12 -10.05
N SER A 55 21.82 14.15 -10.91
CA SER A 55 20.55 13.44 -10.70
C SER A 55 20.76 11.92 -10.68
N LEU A 56 21.61 11.39 -11.57
CA LEU A 56 21.97 9.98 -11.65
C LEU A 56 22.77 9.56 -10.43
N GLN A 57 23.75 10.36 -9.98
CA GLN A 57 24.50 10.10 -8.75
C GLN A 57 23.59 10.18 -7.52
N ALA A 58 22.70 11.15 -7.43
CA ALA A 58 21.72 11.25 -6.35
C ALA A 58 20.77 10.04 -6.35
N LYS A 59 20.31 9.59 -7.53
CA LYS A 59 19.52 8.38 -7.69
C LYS A 59 20.33 7.13 -7.29
N GLN A 60 21.59 7.02 -7.70
CA GLN A 60 22.47 5.90 -7.36
C GLN A 60 22.76 5.84 -5.85
N ARG A 61 22.95 6.98 -5.18
CA ARG A 61 23.10 7.06 -3.71
C ARG A 61 21.82 6.68 -2.99
N LYS A 62 20.64 7.14 -3.46
CA LYS A 62 19.33 6.70 -2.96
C LYS A 62 19.09 5.20 -3.16
N ASN A 63 19.82 4.57 -4.10
CA ASN A 63 19.64 3.16 -4.45
C ASN A 63 20.50 2.19 -3.63
N ARG A 64 21.39 2.65 -2.75
CA ARG A 64 22.26 1.78 -1.97
C ARG A 64 21.73 1.58 -0.55
N ILE A 65 21.65 0.33 -0.14
CA ILE A 65 21.50 -0.04 1.28
C ILE A 65 22.93 -0.26 1.79
N PRO A 66 23.47 0.59 2.67
CA PRO A 66 24.80 0.39 3.22
C PRO A 66 24.81 -0.86 4.10
N VAL A 67 25.74 -1.77 3.83
CA VAL A 67 25.96 -2.97 4.64
C VAL A 67 26.88 -2.59 5.80
N ASP A 68 26.36 -2.67 7.01
CA ASP A 68 27.08 -2.37 8.24
C ASP A 68 26.76 -3.45 9.27
N TYR A 69 27.75 -4.31 9.54
CA TYR A 69 27.62 -5.44 10.45
C TYR A 69 27.65 -5.05 11.92
N ASN A 70 27.92 -3.79 12.26
CA ASN A 70 27.90 -3.30 13.64
C ASN A 70 26.51 -2.83 14.08
N LYS A 71 25.54 -2.78 13.16
CA LYS A 71 24.17 -2.36 13.47
C LYS A 71 23.39 -3.47 14.14
N SER A 72 22.45 -3.07 15.01
CA SER A 72 21.46 -4.01 15.54
C SER A 72 20.58 -4.55 14.41
N VAL A 73 20.03 -5.75 14.61
CA VAL A 73 19.09 -6.37 13.66
C VAL A 73 17.89 -5.47 13.39
N LEU A 74 17.37 -4.81 14.44
CA LEU A 74 16.28 -3.85 14.36
C LEU A 74 16.65 -2.64 13.47
N ASP A 75 17.86 -2.08 13.63
CA ASP A 75 18.31 -0.96 12.80
C ASP A 75 18.49 -1.35 11.33
N VAL A 76 18.98 -2.57 11.07
CA VAL A 76 19.06 -3.09 9.70
C VAL A 76 17.66 -3.15 9.09
N TYR A 77 16.68 -3.68 9.81
CA TYR A 77 15.29 -3.75 9.35
C TYR A 77 14.65 -2.38 9.13
N LYS A 78 14.88 -1.42 10.03
CA LYS A 78 14.46 -0.02 9.84
C LYS A 78 15.04 0.59 8.58
N ASN A 79 16.32 0.35 8.30
CA ASN A 79 16.99 0.87 7.11
C ASN A 79 16.41 0.26 5.83
N VAL A 80 16.11 -1.04 5.83
CA VAL A 80 15.45 -1.72 4.70
C VAL A 80 14.05 -1.16 4.47
N LEU A 81 13.22 -1.02 5.51
CA LEU A 81 11.88 -0.44 5.35
C LEU A 81 11.94 1.02 4.89
N ARG A 82 12.83 1.84 5.47
CA ARG A 82 13.05 3.21 5.02
C ARG A 82 13.38 3.26 3.54
N PHE A 83 14.27 2.38 3.07
CA PHE A 83 14.60 2.27 1.66
C PHE A 83 13.39 1.90 0.81
N ILE A 84 12.61 0.88 1.21
CA ILE A 84 11.43 0.44 0.47
C ILE A 84 10.39 1.56 0.41
N PHE A 85 9.95 2.10 1.54
CA PHE A 85 8.91 3.12 1.61
C PHE A 85 9.30 4.37 0.82
N THR A 86 10.56 4.80 0.88
CA THR A 86 11.05 5.96 0.11
C THR A 86 11.05 5.71 -1.40
N ARG A 87 11.25 4.46 -1.83
CA ARG A 87 11.36 4.09 -3.25
C ARG A 87 10.02 3.77 -3.88
N SER A 88 9.14 3.09 -3.13
CA SER A 88 7.83 2.66 -3.60
C SER A 88 6.72 3.65 -3.31
N ASP A 89 6.94 4.60 -2.39
CA ASP A 89 5.92 5.52 -1.89
C ASP A 89 4.66 4.76 -1.40
N SER A 90 4.90 3.62 -0.76
CA SER A 90 3.87 2.66 -0.35
C SER A 90 4.29 1.95 0.93
N LEU A 91 3.32 1.66 1.78
CA LEU A 91 3.47 0.91 3.04
C LEU A 91 3.10 -0.58 2.90
N ASP A 92 2.92 -1.09 1.68
CA ASP A 92 2.45 -2.47 1.44
C ASP A 92 3.30 -3.54 2.11
N MET A 93 4.60 -3.26 2.31
CA MET A 93 5.53 -4.16 3.00
C MET A 93 5.10 -4.47 4.45
N LEU A 94 4.39 -3.56 5.12
CA LEU A 94 3.85 -3.79 6.47
C LEU A 94 2.79 -4.89 6.49
N CYS A 95 2.07 -5.07 5.38
CA CYS A 95 1.02 -6.07 5.27
C CYS A 95 1.55 -7.46 4.89
N ARG A 96 2.85 -7.58 4.57
CA ARG A 96 3.50 -8.81 4.11
C ARG A 96 4.28 -9.48 5.25
N PRO A 97 4.17 -10.80 5.42
CA PRO A 97 5.13 -11.57 6.22
C PRO A 97 6.50 -11.58 5.53
N TRP A 98 7.54 -11.05 6.17
CA TRP A 98 8.89 -10.99 5.60
C TRP A 98 10.01 -11.11 6.65
N ALA A 99 9.72 -10.81 7.92
CA ALA A 99 10.74 -10.82 8.96
C ALA A 99 11.07 -12.26 9.42
N PRO A 100 12.32 -12.55 9.82
CA PRO A 100 12.67 -13.86 10.38
C PRO A 100 11.83 -14.23 11.60
N ALA A 101 11.53 -15.52 11.75
CA ALA A 101 10.82 -16.03 12.92
C ALA A 101 11.75 -16.14 14.15
N GLY A 102 11.16 -16.17 15.35
CA GLY A 102 11.88 -16.43 16.60
C GLY A 102 12.59 -15.22 17.22
N LEU A 103 12.41 -14.03 16.67
CA LEU A 103 12.89 -12.77 17.23
C LEU A 103 11.72 -12.01 17.90
N ASN A 104 11.98 -11.33 19.02
CA ASN A 104 11.02 -10.38 19.59
C ASN A 104 11.08 -9.10 18.76
N LEU A 105 10.22 -9.00 17.75
CA LEU A 105 10.19 -7.89 16.81
C LEU A 105 8.95 -7.02 17.03
N PRO A 106 9.02 -5.73 16.67
CA PRO A 106 7.85 -4.86 16.67
C PRO A 106 6.71 -5.44 15.83
N SER A 107 5.46 -5.13 16.21
CA SER A 107 4.26 -5.65 15.55
C SER A 107 4.15 -5.34 14.06
N TRP A 108 4.79 -4.27 13.60
CA TRP A 108 4.85 -3.89 12.18
C TRP A 108 5.89 -4.70 11.38
N MET A 109 6.68 -5.56 12.02
CA MET A 109 7.55 -6.54 11.38
C MET A 109 6.92 -7.93 11.40
N ARG A 110 6.10 -8.22 10.38
CA ARG A 110 5.37 -9.49 10.35
C ARG A 110 6.32 -10.68 10.08
N PRO A 111 6.37 -11.69 10.97
CA PRO A 111 7.27 -12.82 10.81
C PRO A 111 6.82 -13.73 9.66
N VAL A 112 7.76 -14.39 8.99
CA VAL A 112 7.48 -15.33 7.89
C VAL A 112 6.61 -16.53 8.30
N SER A 113 6.47 -16.79 9.60
CA SER A 113 5.50 -17.77 10.13
C SER A 113 4.04 -17.40 9.83
N ASP A 114 3.76 -16.11 9.57
CA ASP A 114 2.43 -15.61 9.19
C ASP A 114 2.13 -15.80 7.70
N ASN A 115 3.00 -16.49 6.95
CA ASN A 115 2.77 -16.76 5.54
C ASN A 115 1.49 -17.59 5.32
N PRO A 116 0.84 -17.45 4.15
CA PRO A 116 -0.40 -18.16 3.86
C PRO A 116 -0.25 -19.68 3.84
N PHE A 117 0.94 -20.17 3.47
CA PHE A 117 1.24 -21.59 3.34
C PHE A 117 2.41 -21.98 4.24
N ALA A 118 2.32 -23.16 4.84
CA ALA A 118 3.39 -23.78 5.61
C ALA A 118 3.49 -25.28 5.29
N THR A 119 4.68 -25.83 5.49
CA THR A 119 4.99 -27.24 5.24
C THR A 119 4.62 -28.08 6.46
N GLU A 120 3.83 -29.14 6.27
CA GLU A 120 3.52 -30.13 7.32
C GLU A 120 4.65 -31.15 7.47
N ARG A 121 4.56 -32.05 8.48
CA ARG A 121 5.57 -33.07 8.82
C ARG A 121 6.01 -33.98 7.64
N HIS A 122 5.24 -34.04 6.55
CA HIS A 122 5.51 -34.88 5.38
C HIS A 122 5.84 -34.10 4.10
N GLY A 123 6.20 -32.81 4.20
CA GLY A 123 6.57 -32.01 3.03
C GLY A 123 5.37 -31.49 2.22
N VAL A 124 4.15 -31.79 2.65
CA VAL A 124 2.92 -31.30 2.00
C VAL A 124 2.67 -29.86 2.43
N TYR A 125 2.53 -28.96 1.47
CA TYR A 125 2.14 -27.57 1.72
C TYR A 125 0.64 -27.48 1.99
N ARG A 126 0.26 -26.82 3.09
CA ARG A 126 -1.13 -26.51 3.40
C ARG A 126 -1.29 -25.01 3.64
N ARG A 127 -2.47 -24.48 3.29
CA ARG A 127 -2.89 -23.15 3.70
C ARG A 127 -3.08 -23.10 5.22
N VAL A 128 -2.35 -22.22 5.89
CA VAL A 128 -2.42 -21.97 7.33
C VAL A 128 -2.94 -20.56 7.64
N ASN A 129 -2.69 -19.59 6.76
CA ASN A 129 -3.17 -18.22 6.89
C ASN A 129 -3.83 -17.74 5.58
N ALA A 130 -4.57 -16.63 5.67
CA ALA A 130 -5.11 -15.94 4.50
C ALA A 130 -4.00 -15.27 3.67
N ASP A 131 -4.27 -15.01 2.39
CA ASP A 131 -3.33 -14.27 1.53
C ASP A 131 -3.19 -12.81 2.02
N PRO A 132 -2.00 -12.19 1.91
CA PRO A 132 -1.83 -10.78 2.26
C PRO A 132 -2.72 -9.89 1.39
N LEU A 133 -3.30 -8.83 1.99
CA LEU A 133 -4.21 -7.90 1.31
C LEU A 133 -3.60 -7.22 0.08
N VAL A 134 -2.27 -7.08 0.05
CA VAL A 134 -1.51 -6.38 -0.99
C VAL A 134 -1.13 -7.28 -2.17
N GLY A 135 -1.65 -8.51 -2.24
CA GLY A 135 -1.43 -9.45 -3.34
C GLY A 135 0.01 -9.99 -3.43
N LYS A 136 0.35 -10.70 -4.51
CA LYS A 136 1.74 -11.16 -4.75
C LYS A 136 2.60 -9.99 -5.30
N PRO A 137 3.92 -9.99 -5.05
CA PRO A 137 4.82 -9.07 -5.75
C PRO A 137 4.79 -9.36 -7.26
N TRP A 138 5.19 -8.38 -8.08
CA TRP A 138 5.33 -8.48 -9.54
C TRP A 138 5.86 -9.85 -10.00
N PRO A 139 5.32 -10.48 -11.07
CA PRO A 139 4.53 -9.90 -12.18
C PRO A 139 2.99 -9.95 -12.01
N SER A 140 2.46 -10.26 -10.83
CA SER A 140 1.00 -10.28 -10.66
C SER A 140 0.38 -8.87 -10.70
N PRO A 141 -0.83 -8.71 -11.25
CA PRO A 141 -1.57 -7.46 -11.15
C PRO A 141 -1.84 -7.13 -9.67
N ASN A 142 -1.59 -5.89 -9.26
CA ASN A 142 -1.97 -5.40 -7.94
C ASN A 142 -3.50 -5.28 -7.89
N LEU A 143 -4.15 -6.32 -7.34
CA LEU A 143 -5.62 -6.42 -7.29
C LEU A 143 -6.26 -5.43 -6.31
N TYR A 144 -5.49 -4.93 -5.34
CA TYR A 144 -5.95 -4.03 -4.30
C TYR A 144 -4.96 -2.89 -4.10
N ARG A 145 -5.47 -1.64 -4.14
CA ARG A 145 -4.68 -0.43 -3.90
C ARG A 145 -5.49 0.56 -3.07
N ALA A 146 -5.54 0.32 -1.76
CA ALA A 146 -6.34 1.11 -0.81
C ALA A 146 -6.08 2.62 -0.90
N ALA A 147 -4.81 3.01 -0.95
CA ALA A 147 -4.39 4.40 -0.98
C ALA A 147 -4.45 5.04 -2.38
N HIS A 148 -4.74 4.27 -3.43
CA HIS A 148 -4.70 4.70 -4.83
C HIS A 148 -3.42 5.47 -5.23
N SER A 149 -3.44 6.80 -5.14
CA SER A 149 -2.34 7.71 -5.50
C SER A 149 -1.93 8.62 -4.34
N ILE A 150 -2.41 8.34 -3.13
CA ILE A 150 -2.02 9.07 -1.92
C ILE A 150 -0.66 8.53 -1.47
N PRO A 151 0.37 9.40 -1.40
CA PRO A 151 1.71 9.01 -0.98
C PRO A 151 1.72 8.55 0.48
N ALA A 152 2.68 7.71 0.83
CA ALA A 152 2.84 7.22 2.19
C ALA A 152 3.47 8.30 3.08
N ASP A 153 2.79 8.71 4.16
CA ASP A 153 3.38 9.53 5.22
C ASP A 153 3.68 8.67 6.45
N TRP A 154 4.95 8.62 6.83
CA TRP A 154 5.47 7.75 7.87
C TRP A 154 6.77 8.29 8.48
N LYS A 155 7.02 7.95 9.74
CA LYS A 155 8.27 8.23 10.44
C LYS A 155 8.55 7.19 11.52
N PHE A 156 9.81 6.81 11.68
CA PHE A 156 10.21 6.07 12.89
C PHE A 156 10.20 7.02 14.08
N ASP A 157 9.77 6.52 15.22
CA ASP A 157 9.77 7.29 16.46
C ASP A 157 11.22 7.46 16.98
N PRO A 158 11.66 8.70 17.30
CA PRO A 158 13.01 8.94 17.81
C PRO A 158 13.19 8.49 19.26
N ASP A 159 12.11 8.49 20.05
CA ASP A 159 12.15 8.21 21.50
C ASP A 159 11.84 6.73 21.77
N VAL A 160 11.02 6.11 20.92
CA VAL A 160 10.64 4.70 21.02
C VAL A 160 11.24 3.91 19.85
N ASN A 161 12.33 3.19 20.12
CA ASN A 161 13.07 2.47 19.07
C ASN A 161 12.21 1.43 18.32
N GLU A 162 11.12 0.93 18.90
CA GLU A 162 10.26 -0.08 18.29
C GLU A 162 9.00 0.50 17.62
N SER A 163 8.86 1.83 17.56
CA SER A 163 7.66 2.48 16.98
C SER A 163 7.87 2.97 15.54
N LEU A 164 6.82 2.76 14.74
CA LEU A 164 6.63 3.31 13.41
C LEU A 164 5.30 4.08 13.41
N ASN A 165 5.38 5.39 13.21
CA ASN A 165 4.23 6.27 13.09
C ASN A 165 3.85 6.40 11.61
N VAL A 166 2.56 6.28 11.29
CA VAL A 166 2.00 6.38 9.93
C VAL A 166 0.77 7.26 9.93
N GLN A 167 0.54 8.03 8.87
CA GLN A 167 -0.70 8.78 8.69
C GLN A 167 -1.73 7.96 7.92
N GLY A 168 -2.99 8.03 8.35
CA GLY A 168 -4.09 7.36 7.68
C GLY A 168 -5.43 7.73 8.32
N PHE A 169 -6.46 6.97 7.96
CA PHE A 169 -7.79 7.08 8.56
C PHE A 169 -8.30 5.69 8.91
N VAL A 170 -9.18 5.61 9.91
CA VAL A 170 -9.85 4.36 10.27
C VAL A 170 -11.03 4.19 9.33
N LEU A 171 -10.99 3.15 8.49
CA LEU A 171 -12.10 2.81 7.59
C LEU A 171 -13.27 2.19 8.37
N ASP A 172 -12.98 1.19 9.19
CA ASP A 172 -13.96 0.46 9.99
C ASP A 172 -13.26 -0.32 11.12
N ALA A 173 -14.03 -0.88 12.05
CA ALA A 173 -13.56 -1.74 13.14
C ALA A 173 -14.21 -3.13 13.07
N VAL A 174 -13.38 -4.17 13.19
CA VAL A 174 -13.87 -5.55 13.20
C VAL A 174 -14.63 -5.82 14.51
N ARG A 175 -15.96 -5.86 14.44
CA ARG A 175 -16.82 -6.09 15.61
C ARG A 175 -16.86 -7.55 16.07
N LYS A 176 -16.87 -8.50 15.14
CA LYS A 176 -16.99 -9.93 15.43
C LYS A 176 -16.13 -10.72 14.46
N LYS A 177 -15.50 -11.79 14.96
CA LYS A 177 -14.75 -12.76 14.17
C LYS A 177 -15.43 -14.11 14.28
N GLY A 178 -15.47 -14.85 13.17
CA GLY A 178 -15.88 -16.25 13.13
C GLY A 178 -14.66 -17.18 13.03
N SER A 179 -14.94 -18.47 12.98
CA SER A 179 -13.98 -19.52 12.72
C SER A 179 -13.33 -19.31 11.34
N ALA A 180 -12.07 -19.71 11.18
CA ALA A 180 -11.40 -19.59 9.88
C ALA A 180 -11.93 -20.64 8.89
N ALA A 181 -12.18 -20.23 7.64
CA ALA A 181 -12.42 -21.17 6.55
C ALA A 181 -11.17 -22.02 6.30
N ARG A 182 -11.35 -23.33 6.18
CA ARG A 182 -10.25 -24.30 5.99
C ARG A 182 -10.59 -25.23 4.83
N ALA A 183 -9.63 -25.45 3.94
CA ALA A 183 -9.78 -26.33 2.78
C ALA A 183 -11.03 -26.03 1.91
N GLY A 184 -11.42 -24.75 1.81
CA GLY A 184 -12.61 -24.32 1.06
C GLY A 184 -13.94 -24.52 1.78
N VAL A 185 -13.94 -25.03 3.01
CA VAL A 185 -15.14 -25.18 3.84
C VAL A 185 -15.47 -23.86 4.52
N ILE A 186 -16.70 -23.37 4.31
CA ILE A 186 -17.26 -22.20 5.00
C ILE A 186 -17.83 -22.65 6.36
N PRO A 187 -17.34 -22.09 7.48
CA PRO A 187 -17.86 -22.42 8.80
C PRO A 187 -19.32 -21.95 9.01
N SER A 188 -20.12 -22.72 9.74
CA SER A 188 -21.53 -22.40 9.99
C SER A 188 -21.74 -21.14 10.84
N ASP A 189 -20.78 -20.76 11.67
CA ASP A 189 -20.84 -19.53 12.47
C ASP A 189 -20.80 -18.26 11.61
N TRP A 190 -20.33 -18.34 10.35
CA TRP A 190 -20.40 -17.24 9.40
C TRP A 190 -21.85 -16.92 9.04
N ASN A 191 -22.72 -17.93 8.95
CA ASN A 191 -24.14 -17.73 8.69
C ASN A 191 -24.79 -16.90 9.80
N THR A 192 -24.47 -17.21 11.06
CA THR A 192 -24.94 -16.44 12.22
C THR A 192 -24.38 -15.01 12.23
N ILE A 193 -23.13 -14.81 11.82
CA ILE A 193 -22.53 -13.46 11.71
C ILE A 193 -23.21 -12.66 10.58
N ALA A 194 -23.55 -13.32 9.48
CA ALA A 194 -24.18 -12.74 8.32
C ALA A 194 -25.69 -12.53 8.46
N GLY A 195 -26.32 -13.05 9.52
CA GLY A 195 -27.77 -13.05 9.68
C GLY A 195 -28.47 -13.96 8.66
N TRP A 196 -27.82 -15.06 8.26
CA TRP A 196 -28.38 -16.05 7.34
C TRP A 196 -28.89 -17.26 8.13
N ASP A 197 -30.07 -17.10 8.76
CA ASP A 197 -30.63 -18.11 9.66
C ASP A 197 -31.25 -19.31 8.93
N ASN A 198 -31.74 -19.10 7.69
CA ASN A 198 -32.33 -20.14 6.85
C ASN A 198 -31.44 -20.45 5.64
N SER A 199 -30.62 -21.51 5.74
CA SER A 199 -29.74 -21.94 4.66
C SER A 199 -30.47 -22.55 3.45
N SER A 200 -31.79 -22.77 3.54
CA SER A 200 -32.61 -23.20 2.40
C SER A 200 -32.97 -22.04 1.47
N SER A 201 -32.87 -20.79 1.95
CA SER A 201 -32.97 -19.59 1.11
C SER A 201 -31.58 -19.09 0.68
N PRO A 202 -31.47 -18.35 -0.44
CA PRO A 202 -30.21 -17.72 -0.84
C PRO A 202 -29.58 -16.88 0.29
N PRO A 203 -28.25 -16.79 0.37
CA PRO A 203 -27.58 -15.94 1.36
C PRO A 203 -27.89 -14.45 1.14
N PRO A 204 -27.81 -13.62 2.19
CA PRO A 204 -27.88 -12.16 2.03
C PRO A 204 -26.88 -11.65 1.00
N GLU A 205 -27.29 -10.73 0.12
CA GLU A 205 -26.48 -10.22 -0.99
C GLU A 205 -25.09 -9.72 -0.53
N THR A 206 -25.03 -8.98 0.57
CA THR A 206 -23.76 -8.48 1.12
C THR A 206 -22.83 -9.63 1.52
N PHE A 207 -23.38 -10.67 2.16
CA PHE A 207 -22.62 -11.84 2.58
C PHE A 207 -22.10 -12.62 1.36
N TRP A 208 -22.95 -12.86 0.37
CA TRP A 208 -22.55 -13.49 -0.88
C TRP A 208 -21.44 -12.72 -1.59
N ARG A 209 -21.60 -11.41 -1.77
CA ARG A 209 -20.58 -10.55 -2.40
C ARG A 209 -19.25 -10.58 -1.64
N THR A 210 -19.27 -10.69 -0.31
CA THR A 210 -18.04 -10.90 0.47
C THR A 210 -17.41 -12.26 0.18
N LEU A 211 -18.19 -13.34 0.15
CA LEU A 211 -17.70 -14.70 -0.11
C LEU A 211 -17.00 -14.82 -1.47
N VAL A 212 -17.57 -14.21 -2.52
CA VAL A 212 -17.00 -14.26 -3.87
C VAL A 212 -15.99 -13.14 -4.16
N GLY A 213 -15.60 -12.35 -3.15
CA GLY A 213 -14.70 -11.21 -3.33
C GLY A 213 -15.25 -10.16 -4.31
N ASN A 214 -16.58 -10.09 -4.44
CA ASN A 214 -17.31 -9.26 -5.39
C ASN A 214 -16.85 -9.48 -6.84
N ARG A 215 -16.58 -10.74 -7.22
CA ARG A 215 -16.19 -11.18 -8.56
C ARG A 215 -16.96 -12.44 -8.98
N ASP A 216 -17.27 -12.58 -10.26
CA ASP A 216 -17.72 -13.86 -10.84
C ASP A 216 -16.53 -14.73 -11.32
N PHE A 217 -16.82 -15.90 -11.90
CA PHE A 217 -15.81 -16.82 -12.46
C PHE A 217 -14.99 -16.21 -13.62
N SER A 218 -15.47 -15.11 -14.21
CA SER A 218 -14.82 -14.36 -15.29
C SER A 218 -14.22 -13.04 -14.80
N SER A 219 -14.13 -12.82 -13.48
CA SER A 219 -13.65 -11.57 -12.85
C SER A 219 -14.50 -10.31 -13.10
N HIS A 220 -15.73 -10.44 -13.58
CA HIS A 220 -16.71 -9.34 -13.67
C HIS A 220 -17.46 -9.14 -12.34
N LYS A 221 -18.40 -8.18 -12.30
CA LYS A 221 -19.30 -8.03 -11.15
C LYS A 221 -20.14 -9.30 -11.02
N PRO A 222 -20.30 -9.86 -9.81
CA PRO A 222 -21.07 -11.07 -9.60
C PRO A 222 -22.54 -10.83 -9.94
N PRO A 223 -23.27 -11.86 -10.38
CA PRO A 223 -24.71 -11.79 -10.53
C PRO A 223 -25.35 -11.45 -9.18
N ARG A 224 -26.44 -10.68 -9.23
CA ARG A 224 -27.30 -10.47 -8.07
C ARG A 224 -28.07 -11.77 -7.81
N HIS A 225 -28.22 -12.15 -6.56
CA HIS A 225 -29.06 -13.28 -6.16
C HIS A 225 -30.45 -12.83 -5.74
#